data_AF-A0A2D9GF79-F1
#
_entry.id   AF-A0A2D9GF79-F1
#
_cell.length_a   1.000
_cell.length_b   1.000
_cell.length_c   1.000
_cell.angle_alpha   90.00
_cell.angle_beta   90.00
_cell.angle_gamma   90.00
#
_symmetry.space_group_name_H-M   'P 1'
#
loop_
_entity.id
_entity.type
_entity.pdbx_description
1 polymer ?
#
loop_
_entity_poly.entity_id
_entity_poly.type
_entity_poly.pdbx_seq_one_letter_code
_entity_poly.pdbx_strand_id
1 'polypeptide(L)'
;MELSAYIFLICLSSLTILTESRRIYKWIFIPCAFVFLYIVRNEGFDTDIIDYARQMRATGMDLYYLREFIFWLGSRFVYFVIQNEFYSFLLMDLIWILVMIRTGNMMSSNNIENINNALLVVLLTSFPFVFGYENIYRQFYATVFALYSYSLIEKRHYNYIYVFIISFFMHNIVALLLPLFFIKRFYKFNFSDRILISLIVSLLFVASLSILSKLKSAEQTGLNMGVFYLLIFVFLLLIGLLFFRKNIYTFFEKVPSLLFIVVLMTGLVSLNVDMVAERLGMMFICFITYDLYVYSSQITTKSIRRLVRLSLMLLFTLPTLFFESSKKFLI
;
A
#
# COMPACT_ATOMS: atom_id res chain seq x y z
N MET A 1 11.71 -8.92 20.51
CA MET A 1 12.77 -7.97 20.05
C MET A 1 12.35 -7.13 18.86
N GLU A 2 11.18 -7.40 18.27
CA GLU A 2 10.65 -6.70 17.09
C GLU A 2 10.42 -5.22 17.34
N LEU A 3 9.76 -4.83 18.44
CA LEU A 3 9.53 -3.41 18.77
C LEU A 3 10.84 -2.60 18.83
N SER A 4 11.89 -3.14 19.45
CA SER A 4 13.20 -2.46 19.50
C SER A 4 13.83 -2.32 18.12
N ALA A 5 13.74 -3.37 17.28
CA ALA A 5 14.24 -3.33 15.91
C ALA A 5 13.42 -2.37 15.03
N TYR A 6 12.11 -2.29 15.26
CA TYR A 6 11.20 -1.37 14.59
C TYR A 6 11.47 0.09 14.98
N ILE A 7 11.66 0.40 16.27
CA ILE A 7 12.07 1.74 16.73
C ILE A 7 13.41 2.14 16.11
N PHE A 8 14.38 1.22 16.06
CA PHE A 8 15.63 1.46 15.37
C PHE A 8 15.42 1.77 13.88
N LEU A 9 14.54 1.03 13.22
CA LEU A 9 14.18 1.26 11.82
C LEU A 9 13.52 2.63 11.60
N ILE A 10 12.66 3.10 12.51
CA ILE A 10 12.07 4.46 12.45
C ILE A 10 13.15 5.54 12.58
N CYS A 11 14.09 5.37 13.51
CA CYS A 11 15.22 6.29 13.67
C CYS A 11 16.07 6.32 12.40
N LEU A 12 16.35 5.16 11.82
CA LEU A 12 17.12 5.04 10.58
C LEU A 12 16.37 5.63 9.38
N SER A 13 15.05 5.46 9.31
CA SER A 13 14.18 6.10 8.31
C SER A 13 14.23 7.61 8.39
N SER A 14 14.10 8.16 9.60
CA SER A 14 14.21 9.59 9.87
C SER A 14 15.57 10.14 9.43
N LEU A 15 16.65 9.46 9.79
CA LEU A 15 18.02 9.83 9.40
C LEU A 15 18.21 9.76 7.88
N THR A 16 17.65 8.75 7.22
CA THR A 16 17.73 8.59 5.76
C THR A 16 16.99 9.72 5.04
N ILE A 17 15.80 10.10 5.51
CA ILE A 17 15.02 11.22 4.97
C ILE A 17 15.74 12.56 5.19
N LEU A 18 16.26 12.81 6.40
CA LEU A 18 16.93 14.07 6.75
C LEU A 18 18.24 14.26 5.99
N THR A 19 19.05 13.21 5.86
CA THR A 19 20.34 13.29 5.17
C THR A 19 20.18 13.41 3.67
N GLU A 20 19.12 12.83 3.09
CA GLU A 20 18.96 12.67 1.64
C GLU A 20 20.18 11.97 0.97
N SER A 21 20.86 11.07 1.69
CA SER A 21 22.01 10.32 1.17
C SER A 21 21.64 8.99 0.50
N ARG A 22 22.00 8.87 -0.79
CA ARG A 22 21.85 7.62 -1.57
C ARG A 22 22.66 6.46 -0.98
N ARG A 23 23.82 6.74 -0.39
CA ARG A 23 24.69 5.72 0.19
C ARG A 23 24.07 5.13 1.45
N ILE A 24 23.55 5.98 2.34
CA ILE A 24 22.85 5.55 3.55
C ILE A 24 21.63 4.71 3.18
N TYR A 25 20.82 5.18 2.21
CA TYR A 25 19.68 4.42 1.73
C TYR A 25 20.06 3.02 1.21
N LYS A 26 21.05 2.92 0.31
CA LYS A 26 21.38 1.66 -0.36
C LYS A 26 22.13 0.67 0.54
N TRP A 27 23.09 1.16 1.31
CA TRP A 27 24.05 0.30 2.02
C TRP A 27 23.73 0.14 3.50
N ILE A 28 22.86 0.98 4.06
CA ILE A 28 22.49 0.90 5.48
C ILE A 28 21.00 0.58 5.59
N PHE A 29 20.13 1.41 5.01
CA PHE A 29 18.68 1.24 5.18
C PHE A 29 18.15 -0.08 4.60
N ILE A 30 18.46 -0.41 3.33
CA ILE A 30 17.97 -1.65 2.71
C ILE A 30 18.45 -2.91 3.47
N PRO A 31 19.74 -3.06 3.81
CA PRO A 31 20.18 -4.19 4.63
C PRO A 31 19.51 -4.24 6.00
N CYS A 32 19.39 -3.11 6.70
CA CYS A 32 18.70 -3.06 8.00
C CYS A 32 17.21 -3.42 7.88
N ALA A 33 16.53 -3.03 6.80
CA ALA A 33 15.16 -3.43 6.52
C ALA A 33 15.03 -4.95 6.36
N PHE A 34 15.98 -5.58 5.67
CA PHE A 34 16.00 -7.03 5.50
C PHE A 34 16.30 -7.75 6.83
N VAL A 35 17.25 -7.25 7.61
CA VAL A 35 17.54 -7.78 8.96
C VAL A 35 16.32 -7.64 9.88
N PHE A 36 15.59 -6.53 9.79
CA PHE A 36 14.35 -6.34 10.54
C PHE A 36 13.31 -7.40 10.17
N LEU A 37 13.07 -7.66 8.89
CA LEU A 37 12.14 -8.73 8.48
C LEU A 37 12.62 -10.11 8.90
N TYR A 38 13.92 -10.37 8.91
CA TYR A 38 14.48 -11.59 9.48
C TYR A 38 14.13 -11.76 10.96
N ILE A 39 14.22 -10.68 11.76
CA ILE A 39 13.82 -10.70 13.17
C ILE A 39 12.32 -11.01 13.29
N VAL A 40 11.48 -10.31 12.50
CA VAL A 40 10.02 -10.52 12.50
C VAL A 40 9.67 -11.98 12.21
N ARG A 41 10.28 -12.58 11.17
CA ARG A 41 10.01 -13.99 10.84
C ARG A 41 10.51 -14.97 11.90
N ASN A 42 11.47 -14.58 12.75
CA ASN A 42 12.11 -15.48 13.71
C ASN A 42 11.42 -15.49 15.07
N GLU A 43 10.72 -14.41 15.42
CA GLU A 43 9.99 -14.29 16.71
C GLU A 43 8.67 -15.06 16.70
N GLY A 44 8.11 -15.33 15.53
CA GLY A 44 6.98 -16.23 15.37
C GLY A 44 6.16 -15.90 14.13
N PHE A 45 5.19 -16.76 13.82
CA PHE A 45 4.17 -16.44 12.84
C PHE A 45 2.88 -16.10 13.58
N ASP A 46 2.27 -14.96 13.27
CA ASP A 46 0.90 -14.68 13.67
C ASP A 46 -0.08 -15.70 13.08
N THR A 47 -1.29 -15.76 13.63
CA THR A 47 -2.33 -16.74 13.28
C THR A 47 -2.55 -16.86 11.77
N ASP A 48 -2.58 -15.74 11.04
CA ASP A 48 -2.80 -15.73 9.59
C ASP A 48 -1.56 -16.21 8.81
N ILE A 49 -0.35 -15.90 9.27
CA ILE A 49 0.90 -16.38 8.64
C ILE A 49 1.09 -17.88 8.85
N ILE A 50 0.69 -18.42 9.99
CA ILE A 50 0.65 -19.87 10.23
C ILE A 50 -0.27 -20.54 9.21
N ASP A 51 -1.45 -19.97 8.99
CA ASP A 51 -2.37 -20.50 7.98
C ASP A 51 -1.77 -20.40 6.57
N TYR A 52 -1.10 -19.30 6.20
CA TYR A 52 -0.37 -19.22 4.95
C TYR A 52 0.71 -20.30 4.83
N ALA A 53 1.49 -20.53 5.89
CA ALA A 53 2.52 -21.57 5.94
C ALA A 53 1.91 -22.98 5.71
N ARG A 54 0.80 -23.28 6.39
CA ARG A 54 0.04 -24.51 6.19
C ARG A 54 -0.44 -24.66 4.74
N GLN A 55 -0.96 -23.60 4.13
CA GLN A 55 -1.47 -23.65 2.76
C GLN A 55 -0.38 -23.71 1.69
N MET A 56 0.85 -23.27 1.99
CA MET A 56 2.01 -23.49 1.14
C MET A 56 2.39 -24.98 1.04
N ARG A 57 2.10 -25.77 2.08
CA ARG A 57 2.31 -27.24 2.09
C ARG A 57 1.17 -28.02 1.46
N ALA A 58 -0.03 -27.43 1.39
CA ALA A 58 -1.22 -28.13 0.92
C ALA A 58 -1.12 -28.49 -0.58
N THR A 59 -1.58 -29.70 -0.93
CA THR A 59 -1.63 -30.20 -2.32
C THR A 59 -2.99 -30.00 -2.99
N GLY A 60 -4.05 -29.73 -2.20
CA GLY A 60 -5.40 -29.51 -2.70
C GLY A 60 -5.55 -28.23 -3.54
N MET A 61 -6.42 -28.29 -4.55
CA MET A 61 -6.74 -27.19 -5.47
C MET A 61 -8.25 -26.89 -5.45
N ASP A 62 -8.76 -26.49 -4.29
CA ASP A 62 -10.12 -25.97 -4.16
C ASP A 62 -10.34 -24.69 -4.99
N LEU A 63 -11.61 -24.38 -5.29
CA LEU A 63 -12.04 -23.14 -5.97
C LEU A 63 -11.53 -21.86 -5.29
N TYR A 64 -11.17 -21.93 -4.01
CA TYR A 64 -10.51 -20.85 -3.29
C TYR A 64 -9.15 -20.48 -3.90
N TYR A 65 -8.32 -21.46 -4.24
CA TYR A 65 -6.99 -21.24 -4.81
C TYR A 65 -7.05 -20.74 -6.25
N LEU A 66 -8.06 -21.16 -7.02
CA LEU A 66 -8.23 -20.73 -8.41
C LEU A 66 -8.57 -19.24 -8.55
N ARG A 67 -9.26 -18.67 -7.54
CA ARG A 67 -9.58 -17.24 -7.52
C ARG A 67 -8.36 -16.34 -7.32
N GLU A 68 -7.30 -16.84 -6.69
CA GLU A 68 -6.09 -16.08 -6.34
C GLU A 68 -4.83 -16.88 -6.71
N PHE A 69 -4.88 -17.47 -7.90
CA PHE A 69 -3.93 -18.51 -8.31
C PHE A 69 -2.49 -18.02 -8.35
N ILE A 70 -2.25 -16.75 -8.64
CA ILE A 70 -0.87 -16.22 -8.74
C ILE A 70 -0.20 -16.23 -7.37
N PHE A 71 -0.90 -15.81 -6.32
CA PHE A 71 -0.31 -15.84 -4.99
C PHE A 71 -0.13 -17.28 -4.49
N TRP A 72 -1.17 -18.11 -4.62
CA TRP A 72 -1.15 -19.45 -4.06
C TRP A 72 -0.18 -20.39 -4.80
N LEU A 73 -0.19 -20.39 -6.13
CA LEU A 73 0.77 -21.19 -6.89
C LEU A 73 2.18 -20.63 -6.77
N GLY A 74 2.33 -19.30 -6.72
CA GLY A 74 3.63 -18.65 -6.52
C GLY A 74 4.26 -19.03 -5.18
N SER A 75 3.50 -18.95 -4.09
CA SER A 75 3.98 -19.33 -2.75
C SER A 75 4.29 -20.82 -2.62
N ARG A 76 3.44 -21.70 -3.18
CA ARG A 76 3.70 -23.14 -3.25
C ARG A 76 4.95 -23.47 -4.06
N PHE A 77 5.17 -22.78 -5.18
CA PHE A 77 6.37 -22.96 -5.99
C PHE A 77 7.63 -22.56 -5.23
N VAL A 78 7.60 -21.42 -4.51
CA VAL A 78 8.71 -20.99 -3.65
C VAL A 78 9.00 -22.05 -2.57
N TYR A 79 7.96 -22.55 -1.89
CA TYR A 79 8.11 -23.60 -0.90
C TYR A 79 8.62 -24.92 -1.50
N PHE A 80 8.16 -25.30 -2.69
CA PHE A 80 8.64 -26.50 -3.38
C PHE A 80 10.15 -26.46 -3.66
N VAL A 81 10.71 -25.29 -3.94
CA VAL A 81 12.15 -25.12 -4.19
C VAL A 81 12.95 -25.08 -2.88
N ILE A 82 12.44 -24.41 -1.84
CA ILE A 82 13.18 -24.13 -0.59
C ILE A 82 12.99 -25.21 0.48
N GLN A 83 11.82 -25.87 0.51
CA GLN A 83 11.41 -26.90 1.47
C GLN A 83 11.41 -26.43 2.94
N ASN A 84 11.36 -25.11 3.17
CA ASN A 84 11.34 -24.51 4.50
C ASN A 84 10.48 -23.24 4.48
N GLU A 85 9.51 -23.15 5.40
CA GLU A 85 8.53 -22.04 5.48
C GLU A 85 9.20 -20.71 5.77
N PHE A 86 10.10 -20.68 6.76
CA PHE A 86 10.82 -19.47 7.17
C PHE A 86 11.63 -18.86 6.01
N TYR A 87 12.43 -19.68 5.34
CA TYR A 87 13.23 -19.20 4.19
C TYR A 87 12.36 -18.86 2.98
N SER A 88 11.21 -19.51 2.83
CA SER A 88 10.23 -19.19 1.77
C SER A 88 9.60 -17.83 1.97
N PHE A 89 9.17 -17.51 3.20
CA PHE A 89 8.69 -16.17 3.53
C PHE A 89 9.77 -15.11 3.38
N LEU A 90 11.02 -15.39 3.78
CA LEU A 90 12.13 -14.45 3.56
C LEU A 90 12.43 -14.19 2.09
N LEU A 91 12.36 -15.21 1.22
CA LEU A 91 12.51 -15.02 -0.22
C LEU A 91 11.37 -14.15 -0.77
N MET A 92 10.14 -14.43 -0.35
CA MET A 92 9.00 -13.58 -0.69
C MET A 92 9.22 -12.15 -0.18
N ASP A 93 9.73 -11.98 1.03
CA ASP A 93 10.00 -10.68 1.59
C ASP A 93 11.01 -9.87 0.76
N LEU A 94 12.07 -10.54 0.31
CA LEU A 94 13.03 -9.99 -0.64
C LEU A 94 12.37 -9.55 -1.96
N ILE A 95 11.47 -10.37 -2.52
CA ILE A 95 10.80 -10.09 -3.79
C ILE A 95 10.00 -8.79 -3.70
N TRP A 96 9.17 -8.63 -2.67
CA TRP A 96 8.35 -7.42 -2.58
C TRP A 96 9.20 -6.18 -2.27
N ILE A 97 10.29 -6.30 -1.49
CA ILE A 97 11.25 -5.19 -1.30
C ILE A 97 11.85 -4.76 -2.64
N LEU A 98 12.27 -5.72 -3.48
CA LEU A 98 12.82 -5.42 -4.81
C LEU A 98 11.80 -4.73 -5.72
N VAL A 99 10.53 -5.18 -5.68
CA VAL A 99 9.44 -4.52 -6.42
C VAL A 99 9.25 -3.09 -5.93
N MET A 100 9.23 -2.86 -4.62
CA MET A 100 9.10 -1.51 -4.03
C MET A 100 10.27 -0.59 -4.38
N ILE A 101 11.50 -1.10 -4.39
CA ILE A 101 12.66 -0.35 -4.87
C ILE A 101 12.47 0.04 -6.33
N ARG A 102 11.97 -0.87 -7.18
CA ARG A 102 11.67 -0.55 -8.58
C ARG A 102 10.57 0.50 -8.69
N THR A 103 9.50 0.40 -7.92
CA THR A 103 8.42 1.40 -7.84
C THR A 103 8.96 2.79 -7.52
N GLY A 104 9.83 2.91 -6.51
CA GLY A 104 10.49 4.18 -6.17
C GLY A 104 11.36 4.71 -7.32
N ASN A 105 12.22 3.87 -7.90
CA ASN A 105 13.12 4.30 -8.98
C ASN A 105 12.34 4.81 -10.22
N MET A 106 11.11 4.32 -10.44
CA MET A 106 10.29 4.81 -11.55
C MET A 106 9.88 6.28 -11.39
N MET A 107 9.82 6.82 -10.17
CA MET A 107 9.51 8.23 -9.89
C MET A 107 10.63 9.19 -10.30
N SER A 108 11.85 8.70 -10.47
CA SER A 108 13.08 9.46 -10.79
C SER A 108 13.13 10.05 -12.21
N SER A 109 12.00 10.41 -12.82
CA SER A 109 11.99 11.02 -14.15
C SER A 109 12.72 12.37 -14.19
N ASN A 110 12.81 13.06 -13.06
CA ASN A 110 13.50 14.33 -12.94
C ASN A 110 14.85 14.09 -12.25
N ASN A 111 15.96 14.29 -12.97
CA ASN A 111 17.36 14.17 -12.50
C ASN A 111 17.75 15.09 -11.31
N ILE A 112 16.77 15.60 -10.56
CA ILE A 112 16.90 16.60 -9.50
C ILE A 112 17.18 15.91 -8.15
N GLU A 113 16.94 14.61 -8.01
CA GLU A 113 16.97 13.92 -6.71
C GLU A 113 18.17 12.96 -6.54
N ASN A 114 18.82 13.03 -5.37
CA ASN A 114 19.80 12.04 -4.92
C ASN A 114 19.16 10.84 -4.22
N ILE A 115 17.95 10.98 -3.66
CA ILE A 115 17.14 9.86 -3.13
C ILE A 115 15.91 9.64 -4.01
N ASN A 116 16.10 8.80 -5.01
CA ASN A 116 15.01 8.35 -5.87
C ASN A 116 14.09 7.30 -5.21
N ASN A 117 14.43 6.81 -4.00
CA ASN A 117 13.82 5.60 -3.44
C ASN A 117 13.30 5.72 -1.99
N ALA A 118 13.07 6.92 -1.46
CA ALA A 118 12.58 7.06 -0.08
C ALA A 118 11.10 6.69 0.09
N LEU A 119 10.39 6.31 -0.98
CA LEU A 119 9.06 5.70 -0.84
C LEU A 119 9.11 4.43 0.02
N LEU A 120 10.12 3.56 -0.19
CA LEU A 120 10.29 2.37 0.63
C LEU A 120 10.52 2.74 2.11
N VAL A 121 11.25 3.83 2.36
CA VAL A 121 11.55 4.30 3.72
C VAL A 121 10.27 4.67 4.47
N VAL A 122 9.40 5.44 3.81
CA VAL A 122 8.12 5.89 4.37
C VAL A 122 7.17 4.70 4.52
N LEU A 123 7.03 3.87 3.50
CA LEU A 123 6.06 2.77 3.51
C LEU A 123 6.47 1.63 4.43
N LEU A 124 7.73 1.22 4.49
CA LEU A 124 8.17 0.11 5.34
C LEU A 124 7.87 0.35 6.82
N THR A 125 7.96 1.60 7.26
CA THR A 125 7.67 2.00 8.64
C THR A 125 6.21 2.40 8.85
N SER A 126 5.37 2.37 7.81
CA SER A 126 3.95 2.71 7.92
C SER A 126 3.14 1.55 8.49
N PHE A 127 2.10 1.87 9.26
CA PHE A 127 1.15 0.90 9.79
C PHE A 127 0.58 -0.09 8.74
N PRO A 128 0.16 0.35 7.54
CA PRO A 128 -0.35 -0.58 6.52
C PRO A 128 0.66 -1.64 6.07
N PHE A 129 1.97 -1.32 6.08
CA PHE A 129 3.00 -2.30 5.74
C PHE A 129 3.25 -3.24 6.90
N VAL A 130 3.40 -2.74 8.12
CA VAL A 130 3.55 -3.57 9.34
C VAL A 130 2.48 -4.63 9.40
N PHE A 131 1.22 -4.19 9.41
CA PHE A 131 0.08 -5.09 9.39
C PHE A 131 -0.01 -5.96 8.13
N GLY A 132 0.53 -5.48 7.02
CA GLY A 132 0.56 -6.19 5.75
C GLY A 132 1.49 -7.41 5.76
N TYR A 133 2.74 -7.25 6.21
CA TYR A 133 3.71 -8.35 6.20
C TYR A 133 3.57 -9.31 7.39
N GLU A 134 2.94 -8.88 8.49
CA GLU A 134 2.65 -9.70 9.68
C GLU A 134 1.29 -10.40 9.62
N ASN A 135 0.26 -9.80 9.02
CA ASN A 135 -1.10 -10.35 9.08
C ASN A 135 -1.73 -10.60 7.71
N ILE A 136 -1.91 -9.56 6.88
CA ILE A 136 -2.64 -9.70 5.59
C ILE A 136 -1.69 -9.83 4.40
N TYR A 137 -0.87 -10.90 4.42
CA TYR A 137 0.26 -11.06 3.49
C TYR A 137 -0.12 -11.07 2.01
N ARG A 138 -1.24 -11.72 1.65
CA ARG A 138 -1.75 -11.75 0.26
C ARG A 138 -2.13 -10.38 -0.28
N GLN A 139 -2.94 -9.68 0.50
CA GLN A 139 -3.42 -8.35 0.14
C GLN A 139 -2.25 -7.37 0.10
N PHE A 140 -1.30 -7.50 1.02
CA PHE A 140 -0.07 -6.74 1.02
C PHE A 140 0.73 -6.95 -0.27
N TYR A 141 0.97 -8.20 -0.66
CA TYR A 141 1.64 -8.54 -1.91
C TYR A 141 0.94 -7.94 -3.12
N ALA A 142 -0.38 -8.14 -3.20
CA ALA A 142 -1.19 -7.57 -4.26
C ALA A 142 -1.07 -6.04 -4.30
N THR A 143 -1.07 -5.37 -3.13
CA THR A 143 -0.89 -3.92 -3.01
C THR A 143 0.47 -3.45 -3.52
N VAL A 144 1.56 -4.15 -3.20
CA VAL A 144 2.91 -3.83 -3.68
C VAL A 144 2.97 -3.90 -5.22
N PHE A 145 2.42 -4.95 -5.82
CA PHE A 145 2.37 -5.08 -7.28
C PHE A 145 1.41 -4.06 -7.92
N ALA A 146 0.29 -3.74 -7.26
CA ALA A 146 -0.63 -2.70 -7.72
C ALA A 146 0.04 -1.32 -7.72
N LEU A 147 0.77 -0.97 -6.67
CA LEU A 147 1.58 0.25 -6.60
C LEU A 147 2.65 0.29 -7.70
N TYR A 148 3.32 -0.83 -7.95
CA TYR A 148 4.29 -0.92 -9.03
C TYR A 148 3.63 -0.66 -10.38
N SER A 149 2.48 -1.30 -10.67
CA SER A 149 1.69 -1.01 -11.86
C SER A 149 1.30 0.47 -11.95
N TYR A 150 0.84 1.05 -10.84
CA TYR A 150 0.43 2.44 -10.75
C TYR A 150 1.56 3.43 -11.08
N SER A 151 2.81 3.09 -10.70
CA SER A 151 3.99 3.87 -11.03
C SER A 151 4.38 3.81 -12.51
N LEU A 152 4.08 2.70 -13.20
CA LEU A 152 4.43 2.51 -14.61
C LEU A 152 3.55 3.32 -15.57
N ILE A 153 2.37 3.78 -15.12
CA ILE A 153 1.40 4.53 -15.94
C ILE A 153 2.03 5.79 -16.56
N GLU A 154 2.86 6.49 -15.79
CA GLU A 154 3.47 7.76 -16.18
C GLU A 154 4.46 7.60 -17.35
N LYS A 155 5.19 6.48 -17.39
CA LYS A 155 6.22 6.22 -18.41
C LYS A 155 5.70 5.59 -19.72
N ARG A 156 4.37 5.49 -19.89
CA ARG A 156 3.71 4.94 -21.09
C ARG A 156 4.05 3.48 -21.42
N HIS A 157 4.48 2.67 -20.47
CA HIS A 157 4.77 1.26 -20.71
C HIS A 157 3.49 0.42 -20.67
N TYR A 158 3.11 -0.28 -21.75
CA TYR A 158 1.97 -1.22 -21.76
C TYR A 158 2.03 -2.28 -20.65
N ASN A 159 3.22 -2.51 -20.09
CA ASN A 159 3.47 -3.40 -18.96
C ASN A 159 2.63 -3.10 -17.71
N TYR A 160 2.08 -1.87 -17.53
CA TYR A 160 1.27 -1.58 -16.34
C TYR A 160 0.00 -2.45 -16.27
N ILE A 161 -0.67 -2.70 -17.39
CA ILE A 161 -1.90 -3.52 -17.42
C ILE A 161 -1.58 -4.96 -17.01
N TYR A 162 -0.50 -5.53 -17.56
CA TYR A 162 -0.07 -6.90 -17.21
C TYR A 162 0.26 -7.02 -15.72
N VAL A 163 0.99 -6.06 -15.15
CA VAL A 163 1.32 -6.05 -13.71
C VAL A 163 0.06 -5.86 -12.85
N PHE A 164 -0.91 -5.05 -13.30
CA PHE A 164 -2.19 -4.89 -12.60
C PHE A 164 -3.00 -6.18 -12.60
N ILE A 165 -3.06 -6.89 -13.73
CA ILE A 165 -3.72 -8.20 -13.83
C ILE A 165 -3.03 -9.22 -12.91
N ILE A 166 -1.69 -9.20 -12.84
CA ILE A 166 -0.94 -10.04 -11.90
C ILE A 166 -1.37 -9.74 -10.46
N SER A 167 -1.46 -8.46 -10.09
CA SER A 167 -1.91 -8.02 -8.76
C SER A 167 -3.36 -8.44 -8.46
N PHE A 168 -4.27 -8.31 -9.43
CA PHE A 168 -5.66 -8.75 -9.29
C PHE A 168 -5.76 -10.25 -8.97
N PHE A 169 -5.00 -11.09 -9.68
CA PHE A 169 -4.98 -12.53 -9.41
C PHE A 169 -4.12 -12.93 -8.20
N MET A 170 -3.41 -12.00 -7.54
CA MET A 170 -2.88 -12.20 -6.20
C MET A 170 -3.96 -11.98 -5.14
N HIS A 171 -4.80 -10.95 -5.30
CA HIS A 171 -5.93 -10.69 -4.43
C HIS A 171 -7.01 -9.86 -5.14
N ASN A 172 -8.23 -10.41 -5.27
CA ASN A 172 -9.29 -9.85 -6.11
C ASN A 172 -9.76 -8.44 -5.70
N ILE A 173 -9.63 -8.10 -4.42
CA ILE A 173 -9.99 -6.77 -3.87
C ILE A 173 -9.29 -5.62 -4.60
N VAL A 174 -8.15 -5.88 -5.24
CA VAL A 174 -7.42 -4.91 -6.08
C VAL A 174 -8.29 -4.32 -7.19
N ALA A 175 -9.33 -5.03 -7.65
CA ALA A 175 -10.27 -4.47 -8.63
C ALA A 175 -10.90 -3.15 -8.17
N LEU A 176 -11.09 -2.95 -6.86
CA LEU A 176 -11.62 -1.70 -6.31
C LEU A 176 -10.64 -0.52 -6.45
N LEU A 177 -9.39 -0.76 -6.82
CA LEU A 177 -8.40 0.28 -7.13
C LEU A 177 -8.51 0.79 -8.57
N LEU A 178 -9.29 0.14 -9.45
CA LEU A 178 -9.45 0.54 -10.85
C LEU A 178 -9.76 2.04 -11.07
N PRO A 179 -10.62 2.70 -10.28
CA PRO A 179 -10.84 4.14 -10.40
C PRO A 179 -9.55 4.97 -10.33
N LEU A 180 -8.59 4.55 -9.49
CA LEU A 180 -7.31 5.23 -9.33
C LEU A 180 -6.45 5.13 -10.61
N PHE A 181 -6.54 4.00 -11.31
CA PHE A 181 -5.81 3.79 -12.57
C PHE A 181 -6.42 4.66 -13.69
N PHE A 182 -7.74 4.78 -13.73
CA PHE A 182 -8.45 5.51 -14.78
C PHE A 182 -8.15 7.02 -14.76
N ILE A 183 -8.07 7.62 -13.56
CA ILE A 183 -7.73 9.04 -13.42
C ILE A 183 -6.31 9.35 -13.94
N LYS A 184 -5.31 8.54 -13.55
CA LYS A 184 -3.92 8.76 -13.97
C LYS A 184 -3.79 8.63 -15.48
N ARG A 185 -4.34 7.56 -16.05
CA ARG A 185 -4.39 7.40 -17.50
C ARG A 185 -5.36 6.29 -17.91
N PHE A 186 -6.38 6.69 -18.66
CA PHE A 186 -7.24 5.77 -19.38
C PHE A 186 -7.36 6.23 -20.83
N TYR A 187 -6.87 5.42 -21.78
CA TYR A 187 -6.99 5.68 -23.22
C TYR A 187 -6.55 7.10 -23.63
N LYS A 188 -7.05 7.62 -24.76
CA LYS A 188 -6.77 8.97 -25.28
C LYS A 188 -7.71 10.06 -24.70
N PHE A 189 -8.40 9.78 -23.59
CA PHE A 189 -9.41 10.69 -23.03
C PHE A 189 -8.81 11.94 -22.37
N ASN A 190 -9.59 13.03 -22.39
CA ASN A 190 -9.23 14.27 -21.70
C ASN A 190 -9.25 14.08 -20.17
N PHE A 191 -8.59 14.98 -19.43
CA PHE A 191 -8.53 14.87 -17.96
C PHE A 191 -9.90 14.94 -17.29
N SER A 192 -10.80 15.80 -17.78
CA SER A 192 -12.20 15.90 -17.33
C SER A 192 -12.93 14.57 -17.42
N ASP A 193 -12.82 13.90 -18.57
CA ASP A 193 -13.53 12.65 -18.88
C ASP A 193 -12.99 11.52 -18.01
N ARG A 194 -11.68 11.52 -17.74
CA ARG A 194 -11.03 10.57 -16.82
C ARG A 194 -11.57 10.70 -15.39
N ILE A 195 -11.79 11.92 -14.89
CA ILE A 195 -12.42 12.13 -13.58
C ILE A 195 -13.84 11.54 -13.58
N LEU A 196 -14.64 11.85 -14.60
CA LEU A 196 -16.02 11.39 -14.70
C LEU A 196 -16.10 9.85 -14.75
N ILE A 197 -15.30 9.20 -15.59
CA ILE A 197 -15.24 7.74 -15.70
C ILE A 197 -14.84 7.12 -14.36
N SER A 198 -13.80 7.65 -13.71
CA SER A 198 -13.33 7.13 -12.41
C SER A 198 -14.39 7.26 -11.32
N LEU A 199 -15.18 8.34 -11.34
CA LEU A 199 -16.28 8.57 -10.42
C LEU A 199 -17.45 7.61 -10.68
N ILE A 200 -17.85 7.44 -11.94
CA ILE A 200 -18.89 6.47 -12.33
C ILE A 200 -18.49 5.06 -11.88
N VAL A 201 -17.25 4.65 -12.15
CA VAL A 201 -16.75 3.32 -11.77
C VAL A 201 -16.71 3.16 -10.25
N SER A 202 -16.32 4.19 -9.50
CA SER A 202 -16.36 4.17 -8.03
C SER A 202 -17.79 3.97 -7.51
N LEU A 203 -18.76 4.69 -8.08
CA LEU A 203 -20.17 4.57 -7.69
C LEU A 203 -20.75 3.20 -8.07
N LEU A 204 -20.39 2.65 -9.23
CA LEU A 204 -20.78 1.30 -9.64
C LEU A 204 -20.23 0.25 -8.66
N PHE A 205 -19.00 0.41 -8.18
CA PHE A 205 -18.44 -0.47 -7.16
C PHE A 205 -19.20 -0.37 -5.83
N VAL A 206 -19.50 0.85 -5.35
CA VAL A 206 -20.32 1.03 -4.14
C VAL A 206 -21.70 0.39 -4.32
N ALA A 207 -22.36 0.60 -5.46
CA ALA A 207 -23.66 0.01 -5.76
C ALA A 207 -23.61 -1.53 -5.79
N SER A 208 -22.62 -2.13 -6.45
CA SER A 208 -22.45 -3.59 -6.49
C SER A 208 -22.17 -4.20 -5.10
N LEU A 209 -21.37 -3.52 -4.26
CA LEU A 209 -21.12 -3.92 -2.88
C LEU A 209 -22.38 -3.87 -2.03
N SER A 210 -23.29 -2.92 -2.28
CA SER A 210 -24.58 -2.84 -1.59
C SER A 210 -25.48 -4.07 -1.86
N ILE A 211 -25.37 -4.66 -3.06
CA ILE A 211 -26.10 -5.87 -3.44
C ILE A 211 -25.48 -7.08 -2.75
N LEU A 212 -24.14 -7.17 -2.74
CA LEU A 212 -23.39 -8.27 -2.14
C LEU A 212 -23.50 -8.31 -0.61
N SER A 213 -23.50 -7.15 0.07
CA SER A 213 -23.63 -7.05 1.52
C SER A 213 -25.00 -7.52 2.02
N LYS A 214 -26.08 -7.35 1.24
CA LYS A 214 -27.39 -7.92 1.58
C LYS A 214 -27.41 -9.45 1.57
N LEU A 215 -26.47 -10.10 0.89
CA LEU A 215 -26.37 -11.56 0.79
C LEU A 215 -25.52 -12.17 1.91
N LYS A 216 -24.79 -11.38 2.69
CA LYS A 216 -23.87 -11.87 3.73
C LYS A 216 -24.02 -11.03 4.99
N SER A 217 -24.52 -11.64 6.07
CA SER A 217 -24.64 -10.98 7.38
C SER A 217 -23.26 -10.50 7.84
N ALA A 218 -23.06 -9.18 7.89
CA ALA A 218 -21.84 -8.58 8.38
C ALA A 218 -21.86 -8.57 9.92
N GLU A 219 -20.91 -9.26 10.54
CA GLU A 219 -20.66 -9.14 11.97
C GLU A 219 -19.97 -7.81 12.27
N GLN A 220 -20.48 -7.08 13.27
CA GLN A 220 -19.95 -5.79 13.70
C GLN A 220 -18.75 -6.00 14.62
N THR A 221 -17.60 -5.47 14.24
CA THR A 221 -16.45 -5.30 15.15
C THR A 221 -16.56 -3.96 15.86
N GLY A 222 -16.35 -3.95 17.19
CA GLY A 222 -16.81 -2.89 18.10
C GLY A 222 -16.29 -1.47 17.85
N LEU A 223 -15.07 -1.27 17.30
CA LEU A 223 -14.57 0.04 16.88
C LEU A 223 -14.57 0.09 15.35
N ASN A 224 -15.32 1.03 14.78
CA ASN A 224 -15.45 1.14 13.34
C ASN A 224 -14.22 1.85 12.74
N MET A 225 -13.07 1.16 12.66
CA MET A 225 -11.82 1.71 12.11
C MET A 225 -11.98 2.18 10.66
N GLY A 226 -12.96 1.63 9.93
CA GLY A 226 -13.38 2.14 8.62
C GLY A 226 -13.78 3.63 8.68
N VAL A 227 -14.52 4.04 9.71
CA VAL A 227 -14.89 5.45 9.98
C VAL A 227 -13.65 6.27 10.29
N PHE A 228 -12.71 5.73 11.07
CA PHE A 228 -11.45 6.43 11.40
C PHE A 228 -10.63 6.72 10.13
N TYR A 229 -10.46 5.75 9.23
CA TYR A 229 -9.79 5.98 7.95
C TYR A 229 -10.53 6.99 7.08
N LEU A 230 -11.87 6.91 7.03
CA LEU A 230 -12.68 7.88 6.31
C LEU A 230 -12.43 9.31 6.81
N LEU A 231 -12.40 9.52 8.14
CA LEU A 231 -12.12 10.83 8.73
C LEU A 231 -10.73 11.34 8.32
N ILE A 232 -9.71 10.49 8.32
CA ILE A 232 -8.36 10.86 7.84
C ILE A 232 -8.42 11.30 6.37
N PHE A 233 -9.06 10.54 5.49
CA PHE A 233 -9.12 10.86 4.07
C PHE A 233 -9.92 12.13 3.78
N VAL A 234 -11.04 12.34 4.48
CA VAL A 234 -11.84 13.57 4.38
C VAL A 234 -11.02 14.76 4.89
N PHE A 235 -10.32 14.62 6.01
CA PHE A 235 -9.46 15.67 6.54
C PHE A 235 -8.33 16.04 5.56
N LEU A 236 -7.64 15.05 4.99
CA LEU A 236 -6.63 15.27 3.96
C LEU A 236 -7.21 15.93 2.70
N LEU A 237 -8.44 15.54 2.31
CA LEU A 237 -9.14 16.15 1.17
C LEU A 237 -9.45 17.61 1.43
N LEU A 238 -9.97 17.95 2.62
CA LEU A 238 -10.24 19.33 3.01
C LEU A 238 -8.96 20.18 3.01
N ILE A 239 -7.86 19.67 3.58
CA ILE A 239 -6.56 20.35 3.53
C ILE A 239 -6.10 20.56 2.08
N GLY A 240 -6.21 19.53 1.24
CA GLY A 240 -5.86 19.61 -0.19
C GLY A 240 -6.66 20.69 -0.90
N LEU A 241 -7.98 20.72 -0.72
CA LEU A 241 -8.85 21.73 -1.34
C LEU A 241 -8.52 23.15 -0.86
N LEU A 242 -8.18 23.34 0.43
CA LEU A 242 -7.75 24.63 0.96
C LEU A 242 -6.42 25.09 0.38
N PHE A 243 -5.43 24.20 0.29
CA PHE A 243 -4.11 24.51 -0.24
C PHE A 243 -4.15 24.85 -1.74
N PHE A 244 -4.93 24.10 -2.51
CA PHE A 244 -5.08 24.27 -3.96
C PHE A 244 -6.32 25.09 -4.37
N ARG A 245 -6.86 25.93 -3.46
CA ARG A 245 -8.10 26.70 -3.66
C ARG A 245 -8.18 27.51 -4.96
N LYS A 246 -7.04 27.91 -5.51
CA LYS A 246 -6.97 28.68 -6.77
C LYS A 246 -7.18 27.83 -8.02
N ASN A 247 -6.86 26.53 -7.97
CA ASN A 247 -7.06 25.61 -9.09
C ASN A 247 -7.19 24.16 -8.61
N ILE A 248 -8.42 23.71 -8.40
CA ILE A 248 -8.73 22.35 -7.92
C ILE A 248 -8.25 21.26 -8.91
N TYR A 249 -8.17 21.55 -10.22
CA TYR A 249 -7.65 20.59 -11.20
C TYR A 249 -6.19 20.23 -10.92
N THR A 250 -5.38 21.18 -10.45
CA THR A 250 -3.98 20.90 -10.08
C THR A 250 -3.90 19.94 -8.89
N PHE A 251 -4.83 20.03 -7.94
CA PHE A 251 -4.91 19.08 -6.84
C PHE A 251 -5.19 17.66 -7.35
N PHE A 252 -6.18 17.48 -8.22
CA PHE A 252 -6.48 16.16 -8.80
C PHE A 252 -5.37 15.64 -9.72
N GLU A 253 -4.54 16.51 -10.29
CA GLU A 253 -3.37 16.08 -11.05
C GLU A 253 -2.25 15.58 -10.12
N LYS A 254 -2.04 16.22 -8.97
CA LYS A 254 -0.95 15.88 -8.03
C LYS A 254 -1.29 14.76 -7.06
N VAL A 255 -2.54 14.71 -6.59
CA VAL A 255 -3.05 13.68 -5.66
C VAL A 255 -4.34 13.08 -6.21
N PRO A 256 -4.28 12.42 -7.38
CA PRO A 256 -5.45 11.89 -8.07
C PRO A 256 -6.22 10.86 -7.24
N SER A 257 -5.55 10.11 -6.37
CA SER A 257 -6.17 9.02 -5.63
C SER A 257 -7.19 9.48 -4.57
N LEU A 258 -6.98 10.64 -3.95
CA LEU A 258 -7.65 11.01 -2.70
C LEU A 258 -9.18 11.14 -2.84
N LEU A 259 -9.67 11.75 -3.93
CA LEU A 259 -11.11 11.91 -4.13
C LEU A 259 -11.84 10.57 -4.27
N PHE A 260 -11.30 9.66 -5.09
CA PHE A 260 -11.93 8.36 -5.32
C PHE A 260 -11.85 7.49 -4.07
N ILE A 261 -10.77 7.61 -3.29
CA ILE A 261 -10.65 6.97 -1.98
C ILE A 261 -11.75 7.45 -1.04
N VAL A 262 -12.00 8.76 -0.95
CA VAL A 262 -13.09 9.29 -0.12
C VAL A 262 -14.45 8.77 -0.60
N VAL A 263 -14.71 8.77 -1.91
CA VAL A 263 -15.98 8.23 -2.47
C VAL A 263 -16.15 6.74 -2.15
N LEU A 264 -15.12 5.92 -2.35
CA LEU A 264 -15.18 4.49 -2.05
C LEU A 264 -15.33 4.23 -0.55
N MET A 265 -14.59 4.95 0.30
CA MET A 265 -14.67 4.79 1.76
C MET A 265 -15.99 5.27 2.34
N THR A 266 -16.56 6.37 1.85
CA THR A 266 -17.92 6.80 2.24
C THR A 266 -18.94 5.73 1.89
N GLY A 267 -18.85 5.14 0.70
CA GLY A 267 -19.70 4.03 0.28
C GLY A 267 -19.56 2.81 1.20
N LEU A 268 -18.34 2.36 1.46
CA LEU A 268 -18.06 1.18 2.31
C LEU A 268 -18.56 1.36 3.75
N VAL A 269 -18.31 2.54 4.34
CA VAL A 269 -18.79 2.88 5.69
C VAL A 269 -20.30 2.98 5.73
N SER A 270 -20.95 3.58 4.72
CA SER A 270 -22.41 3.69 4.67
C SER A 270 -23.12 2.33 4.55
N LEU A 271 -22.42 1.33 4.00
CA LEU A 271 -22.91 -0.04 3.86
C LEU A 271 -22.59 -0.92 5.08
N ASN A 272 -21.96 -0.38 6.13
CA ASN A 272 -21.51 -1.11 7.33
C ASN A 272 -20.67 -2.36 7.02
N VAL A 273 -19.79 -2.28 6.01
CA VAL A 273 -18.88 -3.37 5.65
C VAL A 273 -17.51 -3.15 6.30
N ASP A 274 -17.48 -3.17 7.64
CA ASP A 274 -16.36 -2.65 8.45
C ASP A 274 -15.03 -3.34 8.16
N MET A 275 -14.98 -4.68 8.13
CA MET A 275 -13.75 -5.44 7.83
C MET A 275 -13.18 -5.14 6.43
N VAL A 276 -14.05 -4.92 5.44
CA VAL A 276 -13.62 -4.62 4.07
C VAL A 276 -13.15 -3.17 4.00
N ALA A 277 -13.83 -2.25 4.69
CA ALA A 277 -13.44 -0.86 4.81
C ALA A 277 -12.05 -0.70 5.47
N GLU A 278 -11.77 -1.47 6.52
CA GLU A 278 -10.46 -1.51 7.17
C GLU A 278 -9.35 -1.95 6.21
N ARG A 279 -9.56 -3.09 5.55
CA ARG A 279 -8.61 -3.66 4.60
C ARG A 279 -8.34 -2.70 3.44
N LEU A 280 -9.38 -2.12 2.86
CA LEU A 280 -9.24 -1.16 1.77
C LEU A 280 -8.62 0.16 2.23
N GLY A 281 -8.97 0.63 3.43
CA GLY A 281 -8.37 1.82 4.04
C GLY A 281 -6.85 1.70 4.10
N MET A 282 -6.33 0.56 4.53
CA MET A 282 -4.88 0.28 4.53
C MET A 282 -4.26 0.33 3.13
N MET A 283 -4.90 -0.27 2.13
CA MET A 283 -4.41 -0.18 0.74
C MET A 283 -4.42 1.25 0.24
N PHE A 284 -5.50 1.99 0.49
CA PHE A 284 -5.66 3.37 0.06
C PHE A 284 -4.62 4.30 0.68
N ILE A 285 -4.22 4.08 1.94
CA ILE A 285 -3.10 4.81 2.55
C ILE A 285 -1.81 4.62 1.72
N CYS A 286 -1.53 3.41 1.23
CA CYS A 286 -0.34 3.16 0.41
C CYS A 286 -0.35 3.97 -0.89
N PHE A 287 -1.51 4.10 -1.55
CA PHE A 287 -1.66 4.90 -2.79
C PHE A 287 -1.59 6.41 -2.52
N ILE A 288 -2.23 6.90 -1.45
CA ILE A 288 -2.13 8.31 -1.06
C ILE A 288 -0.70 8.66 -0.67
N THR A 289 -0.02 7.78 0.06
CA THR A 289 1.39 7.97 0.42
C THR A 289 2.26 8.04 -0.82
N TYR A 290 2.01 7.20 -1.83
CA TYR A 290 2.68 7.28 -3.12
C TYR A 290 2.47 8.66 -3.76
N ASP A 291 1.23 9.14 -3.90
CA ASP A 291 0.93 10.42 -4.56
C ASP A 291 1.53 11.61 -3.79
N LEU A 292 1.37 11.65 -2.47
CA LEU A 292 1.95 12.69 -1.61
C LEU A 292 3.48 12.68 -1.64
N TYR A 293 4.09 11.49 -1.73
CA TYR A 293 5.54 11.38 -1.86
C TYR A 293 6.01 11.91 -3.22
N VAL A 294 5.33 11.57 -4.32
CA VAL A 294 5.62 12.11 -5.66
C VAL A 294 5.46 13.63 -5.69
N TYR A 295 4.41 14.15 -5.06
CA TYR A 295 4.22 15.58 -4.90
C TYR A 295 5.38 16.22 -4.11
N SER A 296 5.84 15.59 -3.02
CA SER A 296 6.98 16.08 -2.24
C SER A 296 8.27 16.19 -3.06
N SER A 297 8.48 15.30 -4.03
CA SER A 297 9.64 15.34 -4.94
C SER A 297 9.65 16.55 -5.87
N GLN A 298 8.50 17.20 -6.09
CA GLN A 298 8.39 18.41 -6.91
C GLN A 298 8.73 19.68 -6.14
N ILE A 299 8.89 19.61 -4.81
CA ILE A 299 9.24 20.74 -3.97
C ILE A 299 10.74 21.06 -4.13
N THR A 300 11.04 22.28 -4.58
CA THR A 300 12.41 22.75 -4.83
C THR A 300 13.18 23.02 -3.54
N THR A 301 12.51 23.56 -2.51
CA THR A 301 13.13 23.88 -1.23
C THR A 301 13.44 22.61 -0.43
N LYS A 302 14.73 22.29 -0.27
CA LYS A 302 15.22 21.09 0.40
C LYS A 302 14.67 20.92 1.83
N SER A 303 14.64 21.99 2.62
CA SER A 303 14.16 21.95 4.01
C SER A 303 12.66 21.60 4.10
N ILE A 304 11.84 22.23 3.25
CA ILE A 304 10.40 21.96 3.19
C ILE A 304 10.15 20.54 2.71
N ARG A 305 10.85 20.09 1.67
CA ARG A 305 10.75 18.71 1.16
C ARG A 305 11.05 17.67 2.24
N ARG A 306 12.15 17.85 2.98
CA ARG A 306 12.54 16.96 4.09
C ARG A 306 11.47 16.96 5.19
N LEU A 307 10.95 18.13 5.55
CA LEU A 307 9.91 18.27 6.56
C LEU A 307 8.62 17.56 6.13
N VAL A 308 8.19 17.74 4.88
CA VAL A 308 7.02 17.05 4.32
C VAL A 308 7.22 15.53 4.35
N ARG A 309 8.35 15.01 3.87
CA ARG A 309 8.64 13.57 3.89
C ARG A 309 8.69 12.98 5.29
N LEU A 310 9.29 13.70 6.24
CA LEU A 310 9.34 13.30 7.64
C LEU A 310 7.96 13.33 8.30
N SER A 311 7.13 14.35 7.99
CA SER A 311 5.75 14.39 8.46
C SER A 311 4.90 13.25 7.88
N LEU A 312 5.09 12.90 6.61
CA LEU A 312 4.41 11.77 5.97
C LEU A 312 4.80 10.45 6.64
N MET A 313 6.10 10.23 6.87
CA MET A 313 6.59 9.07 7.60
C MET A 313 5.97 9.00 8.99
N LEU A 314 6.09 10.05 9.81
CA LEU A 314 5.55 10.04 11.16
C LEU A 314 4.03 9.87 11.21
N LEU A 315 3.28 10.52 10.32
CA LEU A 315 1.82 10.42 10.26
C LEU A 315 1.36 8.96 10.11
N PHE A 316 2.05 8.19 9.28
CA PHE A 316 1.68 6.80 9.01
C PHE A 316 2.41 5.77 9.89
N THR A 317 3.52 6.16 10.53
CA THR A 317 4.24 5.33 11.50
C THR A 317 3.63 5.41 12.89
N LEU A 318 3.30 6.60 13.42
CA LEU A 318 2.83 6.75 14.79
C LEU A 318 1.62 5.86 15.17
N PRO A 319 0.64 5.60 14.28
CA PRO A 319 -0.43 4.64 14.56
C PRO A 319 0.05 3.27 15.03
N THR A 320 1.18 2.74 14.55
CA THR A 320 1.68 1.42 14.98
C THR A 320 2.10 1.39 16.45
N LEU A 321 2.59 2.52 16.97
CA LEU A 321 3.09 2.64 18.33
C LEU A 321 1.97 2.96 19.32
N PHE A 322 0.94 3.70 18.88
CA PHE A 322 -0.14 4.17 19.75
C PHE A 322 -1.34 3.23 19.82
N PHE A 323 -1.71 2.56 18.73
CA PHE A 323 -2.83 1.63 18.76
C PHE A 323 -2.39 0.28 19.30
N GLU A 324 -2.99 -0.16 20.41
CA GLU A 324 -2.68 -1.47 21.02
C GLU A 324 -2.86 -2.62 20.03
N SER A 325 -3.87 -2.55 19.17
CA SER A 325 -4.10 -3.55 18.11
C SER A 325 -2.91 -3.69 17.18
N SER A 326 -2.24 -2.59 16.84
CA SER A 326 -1.08 -2.59 15.94
C SER A 326 0.20 -2.91 16.69
N LYS A 327 0.33 -2.39 17.91
CA LYS A 327 1.49 -2.60 18.77
C LYS A 327 1.66 -4.06 19.18
N LYS A 328 0.56 -4.81 19.31
CA LYS A 328 0.57 -6.25 19.60
C LYS A 328 1.30 -7.09 18.56
N PHE A 329 1.41 -6.63 17.32
CA PHE A 329 2.17 -7.34 16.29
C PHE A 329 3.69 -7.12 16.42
N LEU A 330 4.13 -6.23 17.32
CA LEU A 330 5.55 -5.91 17.54
C LEU A 330 6.04 -6.28 18.95
N ILE A 331 5.15 -6.77 19.83
CA ILE A 331 5.43 -7.15 21.23
C ILE A 331 5.39 -8.67 21.33
#